data_AF-A0A2D8JA31-F1
#
_entry.id   AF-A0A2D8JA31-F1
#
_cell.length_a   1.000
_cell.length_b   1.000
_cell.length_c   1.000
_cell.angle_alpha   90.00
_cell.angle_beta   90.00
_cell.angle_gamma   90.00
#
_symmetry.space_group_name_H-M   'P 1'
#
loop_
_entity.id
_entity.type
_entity.pdbx_description
1 polymer ?
#
loop_
_entity_poly.entity_id
_entity_poly.type
_entity_poly.pdbx_seq_one_letter_code
_entity_poly.pdbx_strand_id
1 'polypeptide(L)' 'MINYLFFIVLGLAILFLLFLWTTKKSVKTGFAKDENNNQIPDVWEKKFKFLFTFENIIILVLGIAIGYLLANTTYLN' A
#
# COMPACT_ATOMS: atom_id res chain seq x y z
N MET A 1 1.71 -24.34 1.84
CA MET A 1 1.81 -23.20 2.79
C MET A 1 2.30 -21.94 2.10
N ILE A 2 3.43 -21.98 1.38
CA ILE A 2 3.99 -20.85 0.64
C ILE A 2 2.99 -20.21 -0.36
N ASN A 3 2.20 -21.04 -1.04
CA ASN A 3 1.16 -20.61 -1.98
C ASN A 3 0.07 -19.73 -1.33
N TYR A 4 -0.43 -20.13 -0.16
CA TYR A 4 -1.41 -19.32 0.59
C TYR A 4 -0.78 -18.01 1.06
N LEU A 5 0.48 -18.06 1.51
CA LEU A 5 1.20 -16.89 1.96
C LEU A 5 1.46 -15.90 0.81
N PHE A 6 1.74 -16.40 -0.40
CA PHE A 6 1.82 -15.60 -1.62
C PHE A 6 0.52 -14.82 -1.87
N PHE A 7 -0.64 -15.49 -1.87
CA PHE A 7 -1.93 -14.82 -2.09
C PHE A 7 -2.28 -13.82 -0.99
N ILE A 8 -1.94 -14.12 0.26
CA ILE A 8 -2.16 -13.19 1.39
C ILE A 8 -1.32 -11.92 1.19
N VAL A 9 -0.03 -12.05 0.91
CA VAL A 9 0.86 -10.90 0.71
C VAL A 9 0.47 -10.12 -0.54
N LEU A 10 0.08 -10.80 -1.62
CA LEU A 10 -0.43 -10.17 -2.83
C LEU A 10 -1.72 -9.39 -2.57
N GLY A 11 -2.67 -9.98 -1.85
CA GLY A 11 -3.92 -9.33 -1.47
C GLY A 11 -3.70 -8.09 -0.60
N LEU A 12 -2.79 -8.18 0.38
CA LEU A 12 -2.40 -7.06 1.23
C LEU A 12 -1.74 -5.93 0.42
N ALA A 13 -0.87 -6.26 -0.53
CA ALA A 13 -0.22 -5.26 -1.38
C ALA A 13 -1.24 -4.52 -2.26
N ILE A 14 -2.17 -5.25 -2.87
CA ILE A 14 -3.25 -4.64 -3.68
C ILE A 14 -4.12 -3.74 -2.80
N LEU A 15 -4.52 -4.21 -1.62
CA LEU A 15 -5.34 -3.42 -0.69
C LEU A 15 -4.62 -2.15 -0.23
N PHE A 16 -3.32 -2.23 0.03
CA PHE A 16 -2.49 -1.08 0.39
C PHE A 16 -2.39 -0.06 -0.75
N LEU A 17 -2.18 -0.51 -1.99
CA LEU A 17 -2.15 0.36 -3.17
C LEU A 17 -3.51 1.03 -3.42
N LEU A 18 -4.61 0.29 -3.29
CA LEU A 18 -5.96 0.84 -3.39
C LEU A 18 -6.21 1.88 -2.30
N PHE A 19 -5.78 1.61 -1.07
CA PHE A 19 -5.86 2.57 0.02
C PHE A 19 -5.13 3.88 -0.34
N LEU A 20 -3.87 3.82 -0.74
CA LEU A 20 -3.08 5.00 -1.14
C LEU A 20 -3.68 5.74 -2.33
N TRP A 21 -4.26 5.01 -3.28
CA TRP A 21 -4.92 5.61 -4.43
C TRP A 21 -6.19 6.37 -4.02
N THR A 22 -7.01 5.77 -3.16
CA THR A 22 -8.26 6.39 -2.67
C THR A 22 -7.99 7.63 -1.81
N THR A 23 -6.94 7.63 -0.98
CA THR A 23 -6.57 8.80 -0.18
C THR A 23 -6.14 9.96 -1.07
N LYS A 24 -5.24 9.72 -2.04
CA LYS A 24 -4.79 10.73 -3.01
C LYS A 24 -5.96 11.25 -3.86
N LYS A 25 -6.88 10.37 -4.26
CA LYS A 25 -8.09 10.75 -5.01
C LYS A 25 -9.03 11.61 -4.17
N SER A 26 -9.25 11.24 -2.91
CA SER A 26 -10.13 11.96 -1.97
C SER A 26 -9.72 13.43 -1.81
N VAL A 27 -8.41 13.69 -1.73
CA VAL A 27 -7.87 15.05 -1.67
C VAL A 27 -8.10 15.79 -2.99
N LYS A 28 -7.75 15.17 -4.13
CA LYS A 28 -7.96 15.77 -5.46
C LYS A 28 -9.41 16.13 -5.76
N THR A 29 -10.36 15.37 -5.25
CA THR A 29 -11.80 15.63 -5.42
C THR A 29 -12.36 16.67 -4.44
N GLY A 30 -11.56 17.18 -3.49
CA GLY A 30 -12.01 18.12 -2.45
C GLY A 30 -12.90 17.50 -1.38
N PHE A 31 -13.03 16.17 -1.35
CA PHE A 31 -13.81 15.45 -0.34
C PHE A 31 -13.10 15.44 1.02
N ALA A 32 -11.76 15.44 1.01
CA ALA A 32 -10.94 15.51 2.20
C ALA A 32 -10.24 16.87 2.29
N LYS A 33 -10.16 17.40 3.51
CA LYS A 33 -9.36 18.59 3.82
C LYS A 33 -7.87 18.23 3.77
N ASP A 34 -7.11 19.05 3.06
CA ASP A 34 -5.65 19.02 2.95
C ASP A 34 -5.20 20.48 3.07
N GLU A 35 -4.84 20.91 4.30
CA GLU A 35 -4.42 22.29 4.57
C GLU A 35 -2.96 22.55 4.17
N ASN A 36 -2.14 21.51 4.19
CA ASN A 36 -0.69 21.55 3.95
C ASN A 36 -0.31 21.20 2.50
N ASN A 37 -1.31 20.95 1.65
CA ASN A 37 -1.22 20.73 0.20
C ASN A 37 -0.27 19.59 -0.16
N ASN A 38 -0.23 18.55 0.68
CA ASN A 38 0.68 17.39 0.54
C ASN A 38 0.00 16.18 -0.13
N GLN A 39 -1.24 16.35 -0.62
CA GLN A 39 -2.06 15.31 -1.24
C GLN A 39 -2.45 14.16 -0.28
N ILE A 40 -2.37 14.40 1.03
CA ILE A 40 -2.76 13.47 2.08
C ILE A 40 -3.88 14.13 2.90
N PRO A 41 -5.00 13.43 3.17
CA PRO A 41 -6.03 13.99 4.05
C PRO A 41 -5.50 14.27 5.46
N ASP A 42 -5.80 15.42 6.03
CA ASP A 42 -5.35 15.81 7.39
C ASP A 42 -5.73 14.77 8.47
N VAL A 43 -6.90 14.14 8.31
CA VAL A 43 -7.43 13.10 9.21
C VAL A 43 -6.53 11.86 9.20
N TRP A 44 -6.02 11.52 8.03
CA TRP A 44 -5.14 10.37 7.82
C TRP A 44 -3.70 10.72 8.17
N GLU A 45 -3.25 11.95 7.92
CA GLU A 45 -1.92 12.40 8.33
C GLU A 45 -1.76 12.34 9.85
N LYS A 46 -2.73 12.87 10.63
CA LYS A 46 -2.63 12.85 12.11
C LYS A 46 -2.52 11.44 12.71
N LYS A 47 -3.11 10.43 12.07
CA LYS A 47 -3.16 9.05 12.58
C LYS A 47 -2.11 8.13 11.96
N PHE A 48 -1.77 8.34 10.69
CA PHE A 48 -0.99 7.43 9.88
C PHE A 48 0.15 8.13 9.12
N LYS A 49 0.64 9.28 9.61
CA LYS A 49 1.78 10.00 9.01
C LYS A 49 2.94 9.09 8.62
N PHE A 50 3.28 8.15 9.51
CA PHE A 50 4.33 7.17 9.28
C PHE A 50 4.09 6.33 8.02
N LEU A 51 2.85 5.89 7.81
CA LEU A 51 2.47 5.04 6.67
C LEU A 51 2.66 5.75 5.32
N PHE A 52 2.37 7.05 5.25
CA PHE A 52 2.60 7.87 4.05
C PHE A 52 4.07 8.28 3.89
N THR A 53 4.77 8.55 5.00
CA THR A 53 6.19 8.91 4.98
C THR A 53 7.06 7.75 4.48
N PHE A 54 6.73 6.52 4.89
CA PHE A 54 7.44 5.30 4.52
C PHE A 54 6.75 4.54 3.38
N GLU A 55 5.80 5.15 2.66
CA GLU A 55 5.03 4.52 1.57
C GLU A 55 5.95 3.77 0.59
N ASN A 56 6.99 4.45 0.11
CA ASN A 56 7.93 3.87 -0.87
C ASN A 56 8.71 2.67 -0.31
N ILE A 57 9.09 2.71 0.97
CA ILE A 57 9.81 1.62 1.62
C ILE A 57 8.87 0.42 1.82
N ILE A 58 7.63 0.65 2.22
CA ILE A 58 6.62 -0.40 2.39
C ILE A 58 6.34 -1.08 1.04
N ILE A 59 6.16 -0.30 -0.04
CA ILE A 59 5.96 -0.83 -1.39
C ILE A 59 7.17 -1.66 -1.85
N LEU A 60 8.40 -1.19 -1.58
CA LEU A 60 9.61 -1.92 -1.91
C LEU A 60 9.68 -3.28 -1.20
N VAL A 61 9.43 -3.30 0.12
CA VAL A 61 9.44 -4.54 0.92
C VAL A 61 8.36 -5.50 0.46
N LEU A 62 7.14 -5.00 0.17
CA LEU A 62 6.06 -5.81 -0.39
C LEU A 62 6.44 -6.39 -1.75
N GLY A 63 7.07 -5.61 -2.63
CA GLY A 63 7.53 -6.07 -3.94
C GLY A 63 8.59 -7.18 -3.82
N ILE A 64 9.60 -7.00 -2.95
CA ILE A 64 10.62 -8.02 -2.67
C ILE A 64 9.97 -9.29 -2.11
N ALA A 65 9.05 -9.16 -1.16
CA ALA A 65 8.34 -10.29 -0.56
C ALA A 65 7.51 -11.05 -1.59
N ILE A 66 6.77 -10.36 -2.45
CA ILE A 66 6.01 -10.96 -3.55
C ILE A 66 6.95 -11.71 -4.50
N GLY A 67 8.07 -11.09 -4.90
CA GLY A 67 9.04 -11.72 -5.81
C GLY A 67 9.66 -12.99 -5.21
N TYR A 68 10.04 -12.95 -3.94
CA TYR A 68 10.55 -14.12 -3.22
C TYR A 68 9.50 -15.23 -3.13
N LEU A 69 8.27 -14.90 -2.77
CA LEU A 69 7.19 -15.88 -2.64
C LEU A 69 6.77 -16.46 -3.98
N LEU A 70 6.80 -15.66 -5.05
CA LEU A 70 6.56 -16.09 -6.42
C LEU A 70 7.61 -17.11 -6.86
N ALA A 71 8.89 -16.85 -6.61
CA ALA A 71 9.97 -17.78 -6.96
C ALA A 71 9.89 -19.13 -6.21
N ASN A 72 9.27 -19.15 -5.03
CA ASN A 72 9.11 -20.35 -4.20
C ASN A 72 7.71 -20.98 -4.31
N THR A 73 6.84 -20.45 -5.17
CA THR A 73 5.50 -20.99 -5.37
C THR A 73 5.53 -22.25 -6.22
N THR A 74 4.65 -23.22 -5.93
CA THR A 74 4.56 -24.43 -6.76
C THR A 74 3.68 -24.26 -8.00
N TYR A 75 3.14 -23.05 -8.23
CA TYR A 75 2.32 -22.76 -9.42
C TYR A 75 3.14 -22.40 -10.67
N LEU A 76 4.43 -22.11 -10.51
CA LEU A 76 5.34 -21.74 -11.61
C LEU A 76 6.36 -22.83 -11.96
N ASN A 77 6.37 -23.93 -11.21
CA ASN A 77 7.14 -25.15 -11.47
C ASN A 77 6.19 -26.24 -11.97
#